data_AF-A0A836WNR1-F1
#
_entry.id   AF-A0A836WNR1-F1
#
_cell.length_a   1.000
_cell.length_b   1.000
_cell.length_c   1.000
_cell.angle_alpha   90.00
_cell.angle_beta   90.00
_cell.angle_gamma   90.00
#
_symmetry.space_group_name_H-M   'P 1'
#
loop_
_entity.id
_entity.type
_entity.pdbx_description
1 polymer ?
#
loop_
_entity_poly.entity_id
_entity_poly.type
_entity_poly.pdbx_seq_one_letter_code
_entity_poly.pdbx_strand_id
1 'polypeptide(L)'
;MQMDRLTIRAQEALRDAQRYASERGHSEVDVEHVLLALLRQKEGIVPAILARAGVSPEAVASEVETTLGRRPRVEGAAVEVYVSRRLKQVLDQAFELAHRMKDQFVSTEHLLLALLEQGIAILIL
;
A
#
# COMPACT_ATOMS: atom_id res chain seq x y z
N MET A 1 -4.49 3.15 -14.60
CA MET A 1 -3.79 1.97 -14.06
C MET A 1 -4.21 0.75 -14.86
N GLN A 2 -3.26 -0.09 -15.26
CA GLN A 2 -3.55 -1.39 -15.89
C GLN A 2 -3.95 -2.39 -14.80
N MET A 3 -5.22 -2.34 -14.36
CA MET A 3 -5.71 -3.16 -13.25
C MET A 3 -5.66 -4.66 -13.59
N ASP A 4 -5.83 -4.98 -14.87
CA ASP A 4 -5.73 -6.30 -15.50
C ASP A 4 -4.36 -6.97 -15.35
N ARG A 5 -3.31 -6.21 -15.04
CA ARG A 5 -1.95 -6.72 -14.82
C ARG A 5 -1.58 -6.92 -13.35
N LEU A 6 -2.52 -6.74 -12.43
CA LEU A 6 -2.34 -7.01 -11.00
C LEU A 6 -2.94 -8.39 -10.65
N THR A 7 -2.34 -9.09 -9.69
CA THR A 7 -3.00 -10.26 -9.09
C THR A 7 -4.27 -9.85 -8.35
N ILE A 8 -5.18 -10.80 -8.12
CA ILE A 8 -6.43 -10.53 -7.38
C ILE A 8 -6.13 -9.92 -6.01
N ARG A 9 -5.15 -10.47 -5.28
CA ARG A 9 -4.75 -9.95 -3.96
C ARG A 9 -4.18 -8.52 -4.03
N ALA A 10 -3.44 -8.18 -5.09
CA ALA A 10 -2.93 -6.83 -5.28
C ALA A 10 -4.06 -5.84 -5.63
N GLN A 11 -5.04 -6.26 -6.43
CA GLN A 11 -6.24 -5.46 -6.71
C GLN A 11 -7.07 -5.23 -5.44
N GLU A 12 -7.27 -6.27 -4.63
CA GLU A 12 -7.95 -6.17 -3.32
C GLU A 12 -7.25 -5.16 -2.41
N ALA A 13 -5.92 -5.24 -2.28
CA ALA A 13 -5.15 -4.30 -1.46
C ALA A 13 -5.29 -2.85 -1.93
N LEU A 14 -5.31 -2.59 -3.24
CA LEU A 14 -5.48 -1.24 -3.78
C LEU A 14 -6.91 -0.70 -3.59
N ARG A 15 -7.93 -1.58 -3.67
CA ARG A 15 -9.32 -1.22 -3.34
C ARG A 15 -9.45 -0.88 -1.86
N ASP A 16 -8.84 -1.68 -0.98
CA ASP A 16 -8.83 -1.42 0.46
C ASP A 16 -8.08 -0.12 0.80
N ALA A 17 -6.97 0.17 0.13
CA ALA A 17 -6.25 1.43 0.27
C ALA A 17 -7.12 2.64 -0.11
N GLN A 18 -7.88 2.54 -1.21
CA GLN A 18 -8.84 3.56 -1.61
C GLN A 18 -9.96 3.74 -0.58
N ARG A 19 -10.49 2.63 -0.05
CA ARG A 19 -11.48 2.66 1.03
C ARG A 19 -10.91 3.37 2.27
N TYR A 20 -9.69 3.06 2.68
CA TYR A 20 -9.06 3.69 3.85
C TYR A 20 -8.83 5.19 3.68
N ALA A 21 -8.48 5.65 2.46
CA ALA A 21 -8.37 7.07 2.17
C ALA A 21 -9.75 7.77 2.26
N SER A 22 -10.78 7.17 1.66
CA SER A 22 -12.15 7.69 1.67
C SER A 22 -12.73 7.78 3.09
N GLU A 23 -12.63 6.70 3.89
CA GLU A 23 -13.10 6.65 5.28
C GLU A 23 -12.43 7.69 6.18
N ARG A 24 -11.21 8.13 5.83
CA ARG A 24 -10.45 9.14 6.57
C ARG A 24 -10.63 10.55 6.04
N GLY A 25 -11.36 10.73 4.94
CA GLY A 25 -11.52 12.04 4.28
C GLY A 25 -10.22 12.53 3.64
N HIS A 26 -9.35 11.64 3.18
CA HIS A 26 -8.15 12.01 2.44
C HIS A 26 -8.48 12.15 0.95
N SER A 27 -8.05 13.26 0.33
CA SER A 27 -8.26 13.52 -1.11
C SER A 27 -7.40 12.65 -2.03
N GLU A 28 -6.41 11.94 -1.47
CA GLU A 28 -5.50 11.10 -2.23
C GLU A 28 -5.29 9.74 -1.55
N VAL A 29 -5.23 8.68 -2.36
CA VAL A 29 -4.61 7.41 -1.98
C VAL A 29 -3.09 7.59 -2.09
N ASP A 30 -2.42 7.26 -1.00
CA ASP A 30 -0.98 7.39 -0.83
C ASP A 30 -0.39 6.08 -0.32
N VAL A 31 0.94 6.02 -0.29
CA VAL A 31 1.69 4.80 0.01
C VAL A 31 1.38 4.25 1.40
N GLU A 32 1.07 5.09 2.38
CA GLU A 32 0.67 4.67 3.72
C GLU A 32 -0.66 3.89 3.71
N HIS A 33 -1.59 4.24 2.82
CA HIS A 33 -2.86 3.52 2.67
C HIS A 33 -2.65 2.13 2.07
N VAL A 34 -1.75 2.02 1.09
CA VAL A 34 -1.40 0.74 0.47
C VAL A 34 -0.66 -0.14 1.45
N LEU A 35 0.31 0.41 2.20
CA LEU A 35 1.01 -0.33 3.24
C LEU A 35 0.02 -0.85 4.31
N LEU A 36 -0.91 -0.01 4.76
CA LEU A 36 -1.94 -0.45 5.70
C LEU A 36 -2.81 -1.57 5.13
N ALA A 37 -3.22 -1.48 3.86
CA ALA A 37 -3.99 -2.53 3.19
C ALA A 37 -3.23 -3.85 3.08
N LEU A 38 -1.93 -3.80 2.75
CA LEU A 38 -1.09 -5.00 2.71
C LEU A 38 -0.92 -5.62 4.10
N LEU A 39 -0.76 -4.80 5.15
CA LEU A 39 -0.61 -5.26 6.54
C LEU A 39 -1.90 -5.85 7.12
N ARG A 40 -3.05 -5.31 6.73
CA ARG A 40 -4.38 -5.75 7.21
C ARG A 40 -5.03 -6.80 6.32
N GLN A 41 -4.41 -7.18 5.21
CA GLN A 41 -4.94 -8.20 4.30
C GLN A 41 -5.00 -9.56 5.00
N LYS A 42 -6.22 -10.08 5.19
CA LYS A 42 -6.46 -11.42 5.75
C LYS A 42 -5.79 -12.47 4.88
N GLU A 43 -5.04 -13.38 5.52
CA GLU A 43 -4.27 -14.42 4.83
C GLU A 43 -3.28 -13.85 3.80
N GLY A 44 -2.89 -12.58 3.96
CA GLY A 44 -1.92 -11.91 3.12
C GLY A 44 -0.50 -12.41 3.41
N ILE A 45 0.33 -12.41 2.38
CA ILE A 45 1.75 -12.81 2.49
C ILE A 45 2.60 -11.75 3.22
N VAL A 46 2.24 -10.46 3.12
CA VAL A 46 3.01 -9.34 3.68
C VAL A 46 3.13 -9.42 5.21
N PRO A 47 2.04 -9.63 5.99
CA PRO A 47 2.16 -9.86 7.43
C PRO A 47 3.04 -11.06 7.79
N ALA A 48 2.94 -12.15 7.01
CA ALA A 48 3.77 -13.33 7.24
C ALA A 48 5.26 -13.06 6.96
N ILE A 49 5.59 -12.30 5.92
CA ILE A 49 6.97 -11.87 5.60
C ILE A 49 7.54 -11.07 6.76
N LEU A 50 6.82 -10.07 7.26
CA LEU A 50 7.28 -9.22 8.37
C LEU A 50 7.46 -10.04 9.65
N ALA A 51 6.50 -10.89 9.99
CA ALA A 51 6.60 -11.76 11.18
C ALA A 51 7.83 -12.68 11.11
N ARG A 52 8.13 -13.24 9.93
CA ARG A 52 9.34 -14.05 9.71
C ARG A 52 10.64 -13.23 9.77
N ALA A 53 10.57 -11.94 9.46
CA ALA A 53 11.69 -11.00 9.61
C ALA A 53 11.86 -10.48 11.05
N GLY A 54 11.07 -10.96 12.02
CA GLY A 54 11.12 -10.50 13.41
C GLY A 54 10.40 -9.17 13.66
N VAL A 55 9.65 -8.67 12.67
CA VAL A 55 8.90 -7.41 12.75
C VAL A 55 7.43 -7.72 13.03
N SER A 56 6.84 -7.10 14.05
CA SER A 56 5.41 -7.25 14.35
C SER A 56 4.56 -6.52 13.30
N PRO A 57 3.75 -7.23 12.48
CA PRO A 57 2.90 -6.57 11.49
C PRO A 57 1.87 -5.62 12.13
N GLU A 58 1.39 -5.97 13.32
CA GLU A 58 0.45 -5.14 14.09
C GLU A 58 1.10 -3.84 14.55
N ALA A 59 2.35 -3.90 15.02
CA ALA A 59 3.06 -2.70 15.45
C ALA A 59 3.27 -1.72 14.27
N VAL A 60 3.66 -2.25 13.10
CA VAL A 60 3.80 -1.44 11.88
C VAL A 60 2.44 -0.87 11.46
N ALA A 61 1.37 -1.68 11.49
CA ALA A 61 0.03 -1.21 11.13
C ALA A 61 -0.45 -0.06 12.03
N SER A 62 -0.20 -0.15 13.34
CA SER A 62 -0.56 0.89 14.30
C SER A 62 0.22 2.20 14.07
N GLU A 63 1.49 2.12 13.71
CA GLU A 63 2.30 3.29 13.38
C GLU A 63 1.82 3.95 12.07
N VAL A 64 1.51 3.15 11.06
CA VAL A 64 0.93 3.62 9.79
C VAL A 64 -0.42 4.29 10.03
N GLU A 65 -1.29 3.70 10.86
CA GLU A 65 -2.56 4.29 11.26
C GLU A 65 -2.37 5.62 12.00
N THR A 66 -1.38 5.71 12.90
CA THR A 66 -1.03 6.95 13.59
C THR A 66 -0.57 8.04 12.61
N THR A 67 0.25 7.67 11.62
CA THR A 67 0.71 8.57 10.56
C THR A 67 -0.44 9.08 9.72
N LEU A 68 -1.33 8.17 9.28
CA LEU A 68 -2.55 8.52 8.56
C LEU A 68 -3.47 9.43 9.39
N GLY A 69 -3.57 9.22 10.70
CA GLY A 69 -4.40 10.02 11.60
C GLY A 69 -3.94 11.48 11.75
N ARG A 70 -2.69 11.79 11.42
CA ARG A 70 -2.12 13.15 11.45
C ARG A 70 -2.31 13.92 10.14
N ARG A 71 -2.77 13.26 9.08
CA ARG A 71 -2.96 13.92 7.77
C ARG A 71 -4.19 14.85 7.81
N PRO A 72 -4.16 15.96 7.04
CA PRO A 72 -5.33 16.81 6.86
C PRO A 72 -6.50 16.01 6.27
N ARG A 73 -7.70 16.30 6.77
CA ARG A 73 -8.95 15.79 6.22
C ARG A 73 -9.59 16.87 5.36
N VAL A 74 -10.18 16.47 4.24
CA VAL A 74 -10.92 17.37 3.36
C VAL A 74 -12.41 17.19 3.65
N GLU A 75 -13.05 18.27 4.10
CA GLU A 75 -14.49 18.33 4.33
C GLU A 75 -15.19 18.91 3.09
N GLY A 76 -16.20 18.21 2.55
CA GLY A 76 -16.94 18.64 1.36
C GLY A 76 -17.57 17.48 0.58
N ALA A 77 -18.58 17.76 -0.24
CA ALA A 77 -19.31 16.75 -1.01
C ALA A 77 -18.41 15.98 -1.98
N ALA A 78 -18.54 14.64 -1.98
CA ALA A 78 -17.96 13.68 -2.93
C ALA A 78 -16.60 14.09 -3.51
N VAL A 79 -15.58 14.18 -2.65
CA VAL A 79 -14.20 14.36 -3.11
C VAL A 79 -13.79 13.10 -3.87
N GLU A 80 -13.57 13.25 -5.18
CA GLU A 80 -12.94 12.21 -5.98
C GLU A 80 -11.55 11.93 -5.40
N VAL A 81 -11.27 10.68 -5.03
CA VAL A 81 -9.98 10.30 -4.42
C VAL A 81 -8.99 10.00 -5.53
N TYR A 82 -7.92 10.80 -5.61
CA TYR A 82 -6.88 10.67 -6.63
C TYR A 82 -5.74 9.75 -6.16
N VAL A 83 -4.89 9.30 -7.08
CA VAL A 83 -3.64 8.60 -6.74
C VAL A 83 -2.54 9.64 -6.57
N SER A 84 -1.89 9.66 -5.41
CA SER A 84 -0.75 10.55 -5.16
C SER A 84 0.43 10.24 -6.08
N ARG A 85 1.33 11.23 -6.26
CA ARG A 85 2.57 11.06 -7.03
C ARG A 85 3.45 9.95 -6.46
N ARG A 86 3.57 9.86 -5.12
CA ARG A 86 4.36 8.83 -4.43
C ARG A 86 3.82 7.44 -4.73
N LEU A 87 2.50 7.25 -4.63
CA LEU A 87 1.89 5.97 -4.97
C LEU A 87 2.06 5.63 -6.45
N LYS A 88 1.94 6.61 -7.35
CA LYS A 88 2.22 6.37 -8.78
C LYS A 88 3.63 5.82 -8.99
N GLN A 89 4.64 6.41 -8.34
CA GLN A 89 6.03 5.95 -8.44
C GLN A 89 6.22 4.52 -7.90
N VAL A 90 5.58 4.20 -6.77
CA VAL A 90 5.58 2.83 -6.21
C VAL A 90 4.95 1.85 -7.19
N LEU A 91 3.81 2.20 -7.80
CA LEU A 91 3.14 1.34 -8.77
C LEU A 91 4.01 1.11 -10.00
N ASP A 92 4.57 2.17 -10.58
CA ASP A 92 5.48 2.07 -11.73
C ASP A 92 6.68 1.14 -11.39
N GLN A 93 7.25 1.27 -10.20
CA GLN A 93 8.35 0.43 -9.71
C GLN A 93 7.95 -1.02 -9.45
N ALA A 94 6.74 -1.27 -8.95
CA ALA A 94 6.21 -2.62 -8.78
C ALA A 94 6.04 -3.34 -10.14
N PHE A 95 5.67 -2.63 -11.19
CA PHE A 95 5.65 -3.15 -12.56
C PHE A 95 7.05 -3.51 -13.07
N GLU A 96 8.04 -2.65 -12.82
CA GLU A 96 9.43 -2.93 -13.17
C GLU A 96 9.98 -4.14 -12.41
N LEU A 97 9.67 -4.27 -11.11
CA LEU A 97 10.06 -5.44 -10.30
C LEU A 97 9.46 -6.73 -10.87
N ALA A 98 8.16 -6.77 -11.16
CA ALA A 98 7.52 -7.93 -11.76
C ALA A 98 8.15 -8.30 -13.10
N HIS A 99 8.45 -7.31 -13.94
CA HIS A 99 9.15 -7.54 -15.20
C HIS A 99 10.55 -8.15 -14.98
N ARG A 100 11.36 -7.59 -14.08
CA ARG A 100 12.70 -8.12 -13.76
C ARG A 100 12.66 -9.53 -13.18
N MET A 101 11.64 -9.83 -12.38
CA MET A 101 11.40 -11.15 -11.78
C MET A 101 10.77 -12.14 -12.76
N LYS A 102 10.42 -11.69 -13.98
CA LYS A 102 9.75 -12.46 -15.05
C LYS A 102 8.35 -12.93 -14.68
N ASP A 103 7.69 -12.20 -13.78
CA ASP A 103 6.31 -12.44 -13.39
C ASP A 103 5.34 -11.77 -14.36
N GLN A 104 4.27 -12.48 -14.69
CA GLN A 104 3.24 -12.00 -15.61
C GLN A 104 2.36 -10.91 -14.98
N PHE A 105 2.21 -10.92 -13.66
CA PHE A 105 1.35 -10.04 -12.89
C PHE A 105 2.10 -9.41 -11.72
N VAL A 106 1.72 -8.18 -11.38
CA VAL A 106 2.19 -7.51 -10.17
C VAL A 106 1.44 -8.06 -8.96
N SER A 107 2.17 -8.65 -8.02
CA SER A 107 1.66 -9.21 -6.77
C SER A 107 1.84 -8.28 -5.57
N THR A 108 1.38 -8.71 -4.39
CA THR A 108 1.52 -7.95 -3.14
C THR A 108 2.97 -7.87 -2.65
N GLU A 109 3.81 -8.85 -2.97
CA GLU A 109 5.26 -8.82 -2.72
C GLU A 109 5.96 -7.76 -3.56
N HIS A 110 5.58 -7.61 -4.84
CA HIS A 110 6.12 -6.54 -5.70
C HIS A 110 5.76 -5.15 -5.17
N LEU A 111 4.52 -4.99 -4.70
CA LEU A 111 4.09 -3.75 -4.04
C LEU A 111 4.89 -3.50 -2.75
N LEU A 112 5.08 -4.51 -1.90
CA LEU A 112 5.89 -4.39 -0.69
C LEU A 112 7.33 -4.00 -1.00
N LEU A 113 7.98 -4.65 -1.96
CA LEU A 113 9.36 -4.34 -2.37
C LEU A 113 9.48 -2.91 -2.92
N ALA A 114 8.54 -2.49 -3.77
CA ALA A 114 8.51 -1.12 -4.29
C ALA A 114 8.32 -0.06 -3.18
N LEU A 115 7.48 -0.34 -2.19
CA LEU A 115 7.29 0.52 -1.02
C LEU A 115 8.60 0.67 -0.22
N LEU A 116 9.31 -0.43 0.01
CA LEU A 116 10.60 -0.44 0.72
C LEU A 116 11.69 0.33 -0.06
N GLU A 117 11.78 0.14 -1.38
CA GLU A 117 12.78 0.82 -2.22
C GLU A 117 12.54 2.34 -2.34
N GLN A 118 11.30 2.82 -2.18
CA GLN A 118 11.00 4.27 -2.11
C GLN A 118 11.41 4.93 -0.78
N GLY A 119 12.07 4.20 0.11
CA GLY A 119 12.50 4.73 1.40
C GLY A 119 11.34 4.98 2.35
N ILE A 120 10.23 4.25 2.19
CA ILE A 120 9.25 4.11 3.28
C ILE A 120 9.97 3.26 4.33
N ALA A 121 10.74 3.94 5.17
CA ALA A 121 11.33 3.36 6.34
C ALA A 121 10.16 2.81 7.16
N ILE A 122 10.03 1.48 7.18
CA ILE A 122 9.49 0.83 8.36
C ILE A 122 10.45 1.29 9.46
N LEU A 123 10.04 2.24 10.30
CA LEU A 123 10.87 2.90 11.32
C LEU A 123 11.31 1.95 12.46
N ILE A 124 11.45 0.66 12.16
CA ILE A 124 11.59 -0.43 13.14
C ILE A 124 12.72 -1.42 12.75
N LEU A 125 13.66 -1.01 11.87
CA LEU A 125 14.98 -1.67 11.74
C LEU A 125 16.06 -0.74 12.29
#